data_AF-A0A1G3QSR9-F1
#
_entry.id   AF-A0A1G3QSR9-F1
#
_cell.length_a   1.000
_cell.length_b   1.000
_cell.length_c   1.000
_cell.angle_alpha   90.00
_cell.angle_beta   90.00
_cell.angle_gamma   90.00
#
_symmetry.space_group_name_H-M   'P 1'
#
loop_
_entity.id
_entity.type
_entity.pdbx_description
1 polymer ?
#
loop_
_entity_poly.entity_id
_entity_poly.type
_entity_poly.pdbx_seq_one_letter_code
_entity_poly.pdbx_strand_id
1 'polypeptide(L)'
;MDTDIDSLDYGSAREYVLAFLTALKQAERERAVAEEELVHWLRRAKAADSRGEPQLKKLAAARAAELREAATRFGAEEQVLRRKTAVLRKKLLVLRDKASFAVDADDLLDQLRLQAGEPGTLDQEMKELEARAALEALKRKKA
;
A
#
# COMPACT_ATOMS: atom_id res chain seq x y z
N MET A 1 15.05 -6.04 -11.69
CA MET A 1 13.75 -6.66 -12.07
C MET A 1 12.66 -5.66 -11.70
N ASP A 2 11.59 -5.46 -12.46
CA ASP A 2 10.53 -4.44 -12.17
C ASP A 2 9.76 -4.66 -10.85
N THR A 3 10.03 -5.75 -10.14
CA THR A 3 9.45 -6.08 -8.84
C THR A 3 10.44 -5.87 -7.70
N ASP A 4 11.53 -5.16 -7.95
CA ASP A 4 12.53 -4.86 -6.95
C ASP A 4 12.20 -3.54 -6.24
N ILE A 5 11.82 -3.65 -4.97
CA ILE A 5 11.51 -2.53 -4.09
C ILE A 5 12.36 -2.59 -2.81
N ASP A 6 13.34 -3.49 -2.76
CA ASP A 6 14.02 -3.85 -1.52
C ASP A 6 14.96 -2.74 -1.02
N SER A 7 15.35 -1.82 -1.93
CA SER A 7 16.16 -0.63 -1.64
C SER A 7 15.35 0.63 -1.33
N LEU A 8 14.02 0.57 -1.40
CA LEU A 8 13.15 1.72 -1.17
C LEU A 8 12.70 1.76 0.30
N ASP A 9 12.50 2.98 0.82
CA ASP A 9 11.77 3.16 2.07
C ASP A 9 10.31 2.73 1.88
N TYR A 10 9.61 2.47 2.98
CA TYR A 10 8.23 1.98 2.93
C TYR A 10 7.27 2.93 2.21
N GLY A 11 7.44 4.25 2.36
CA GLY A 11 6.61 5.25 1.69
C GLY A 11 6.76 5.18 0.18
N SER A 12 8.01 5.28 -0.31
CA SER A 12 8.33 5.18 -1.73
C SER A 12 7.93 3.82 -2.33
N ALA A 13 8.17 2.73 -1.60
CA ALA A 13 7.77 1.40 -2.01
C ALA A 13 6.24 1.29 -2.15
N ARG A 14 5.48 1.86 -1.21
CA ARG A 14 4.02 1.86 -1.24
C ARG A 14 3.49 2.62 -2.47
N GLU A 15 4.03 3.78 -2.78
CA GLU A 15 3.65 4.55 -3.97
C GLU A 15 3.97 3.80 -5.26
N TYR A 16 5.14 3.15 -5.32
CA TYR A 16 5.51 2.30 -6.45
C TYR A 16 4.53 1.15 -6.65
N VAL A 17 4.19 0.41 -5.58
CA VAL A 17 3.18 -0.66 -5.66
C VAL A 17 1.81 -0.11 -6.07
N LEU A 18 1.42 1.07 -5.59
CA LEU A 18 0.16 1.71 -5.96
C LEU A 18 0.11 2.02 -7.47
N ALA A 19 1.21 2.51 -8.07
CA ALA A 19 1.28 2.75 -9.51
C ALA A 19 1.00 1.47 -10.32
N PHE A 20 1.59 0.33 -9.92
CA PHE A 20 1.33 -0.96 -10.56
C PHE A 20 -0.11 -1.44 -10.38
N LEU A 21 -0.73 -1.17 -9.23
CA LEU A 21 -2.13 -1.50 -8.99
C LEU A 21 -3.07 -0.63 -9.82
N THR A 22 -2.77 0.64 -9.99
CA THR A 22 -3.51 1.55 -10.86
C THR A 22 -3.40 1.11 -12.32
N ALA A 23 -2.19 0.76 -12.79
CA ALA A 23 -1.99 0.21 -14.13
C ALA A 23 -2.78 -1.09 -14.33
N LEU A 24 -2.78 -1.99 -13.34
CA LEU A 24 -3.59 -3.22 -13.40
C LEU A 24 -5.07 -2.91 -13.55
N LYS A 25 -5.60 -1.98 -12.75
CA LYS A 25 -7.01 -1.58 -12.80
C LYS A 25 -7.39 -0.92 -14.12
N GLN A 26 -6.48 -0.15 -14.69
CA GLN A 26 -6.67 0.47 -15.99
C GLN A 26 -6.73 -0.60 -17.10
N ALA A 27 -5.80 -1.56 -17.11
CA ALA A 27 -5.80 -2.67 -18.07
C ALA A 27 -7.08 -3.53 -17.95
N GLU A 28 -7.54 -3.82 -16.72
CA GLU A 28 -8.82 -4.53 -16.48
C GLU A 28 -10.00 -3.77 -17.09
N ARG A 29 -10.05 -2.44 -16.92
CA ARG A 29 -11.11 -1.59 -17.45
C ARG A 29 -11.07 -1.53 -18.98
N GLU A 30 -9.90 -1.30 -19.56
CA GLU A 30 -9.73 -1.21 -21.02
C GLU A 30 -10.09 -2.52 -21.71
N ARG A 31 -9.71 -3.65 -21.11
CA ARG A 31 -10.15 -4.96 -21.55
C ARG A 31 -11.67 -5.10 -21.52
N ALA A 32 -12.31 -4.75 -20.40
CA ALA A 32 -13.77 -4.87 -20.25
C ALA A 32 -14.51 -4.03 -21.29
N VAL A 33 -14.06 -2.79 -21.53
CA VAL A 33 -14.60 -1.91 -22.57
C VAL A 33 -14.43 -2.53 -23.96
N ALA A 34 -13.23 -3.06 -24.29
CA ALA A 34 -12.99 -3.69 -25.57
C ALA A 34 -13.85 -4.95 -25.78
N GLU A 35 -14.06 -5.76 -24.74
CA GLU A 35 -14.93 -6.94 -24.77
C GLU A 35 -16.41 -6.56 -24.96
N GLU A 36 -16.89 -5.51 -24.29
CA GLU A 36 -18.26 -5.01 -24.46
C GLU A 36 -18.47 -4.48 -25.89
N GLU A 37 -17.58 -3.61 -26.38
CA GLU A 37 -17.64 -3.10 -27.75
C GLU A 37 -17.55 -4.22 -28.78
N LEU A 38 -16.72 -5.24 -28.54
CA LEU A 38 -16.59 -6.41 -29.41
C LEU A 38 -17.95 -7.11 -29.57
N VAL A 39 -18.66 -7.34 -28.47
CA VAL A 39 -20.00 -7.96 -28.50
C VAL A 39 -20.96 -7.11 -29.33
N HIS A 40 -20.93 -5.78 -29.20
CA HIS A 40 -21.76 -4.88 -30.00
C HIS A 40 -21.45 -4.98 -31.50
N TRP A 41 -20.17 -4.98 -31.88
CA TRP A 41 -19.75 -5.05 -33.28
C TRP A 41 -20.01 -6.42 -33.92
N LEU A 42 -19.87 -7.51 -33.16
CA LEU A 42 -20.27 -8.85 -33.61
C LEU A 42 -21.78 -8.93 -33.87
N ARG A 43 -22.60 -8.34 -33.01
CA ARG A 43 -24.05 -8.25 -33.23
C ARG A 43 -24.37 -7.43 -34.49
N ARG A 44 -23.68 -6.31 -34.71
CA ARG A 44 -23.84 -5.49 -35.93
C ARG A 44 -23.45 -6.25 -37.19
N ALA A 45 -22.33 -6.99 -37.17
CA ALA A 45 -21.91 -7.81 -38.31
C ALA A 45 -22.95 -8.89 -38.63
N LYS A 46 -23.52 -9.56 -37.61
CA LYS A 46 -24.60 -10.54 -37.78
C LYS A 46 -25.88 -9.90 -38.33
N ALA A 47 -26.24 -8.70 -37.86
CA ALA A 47 -27.39 -7.96 -38.37
C ALA A 47 -27.23 -7.57 -39.84
N ALA A 48 -26.06 -7.05 -40.23
CA ALA A 48 -25.77 -6.71 -41.62
C ALA A 48 -25.80 -7.95 -42.53
N ASP A 49 -25.31 -9.08 -42.05
CA ASP A 49 -25.40 -10.37 -42.77
C ASP A 49 -26.86 -10.78 -43.02
N SER A 50 -27.70 -10.69 -41.97
CA SER A 50 -29.13 -11.03 -42.08
C SER A 50 -29.92 -10.09 -43.01
N ARG A 51 -29.39 -8.88 -43.27
CA ARG A 51 -30.00 -7.87 -44.15
C ARG A 51 -29.44 -7.89 -45.57
N GLY A 52 -28.47 -8.76 -45.86
CA GLY A 52 -27.82 -8.81 -47.17
C GLY A 52 -26.95 -7.59 -47.47
N GLU A 53 -26.34 -6.97 -46.45
CA GLU A 53 -25.49 -5.78 -46.59
C GLU A 53 -23.99 -6.16 -46.43
N PRO A 54 -23.34 -6.72 -47.46
CA PRO A 54 -22.00 -7.32 -47.34
C PRO A 54 -20.89 -6.30 -47.01
N GLN A 55 -21.03 -5.05 -47.46
CA GLN A 55 -20.07 -3.99 -47.14
C GLN A 55 -20.10 -3.64 -45.65
N LEU A 56 -21.29 -3.48 -45.08
CA LEU A 56 -21.47 -3.20 -43.65
C LEU A 56 -21.04 -4.37 -42.78
N LYS A 57 -21.31 -5.61 -43.21
CA LYS A 57 -20.78 -6.82 -42.56
C LYS A 57 -19.25 -6.79 -42.52
N LYS A 58 -18.58 -6.50 -43.64
CA LYS A 58 -17.12 -6.46 -43.72
C LYS A 58 -16.52 -5.41 -42.78
N LEU A 59 -17.08 -4.19 -42.77
CA LEU A 59 -16.64 -3.12 -41.89
C LEU A 59 -16.84 -3.47 -40.41
N ALA A 60 -18.02 -3.98 -40.04
CA ALA A 60 -18.29 -4.39 -38.67
C ALA A 60 -17.42 -5.56 -38.21
N ALA A 61 -17.15 -6.53 -39.10
CA ALA A 61 -16.26 -7.65 -38.81
C ALA A 61 -14.80 -7.22 -38.65
N ALA A 62 -14.31 -6.28 -39.47
CA ALA A 62 -12.97 -5.72 -39.32
C ALA A 62 -12.82 -5.02 -37.95
N ARG A 63 -13.79 -4.19 -37.57
CA ARG A 63 -13.78 -3.53 -36.26
C ARG A 63 -13.85 -4.52 -35.09
N ALA A 64 -14.64 -5.58 -35.22
CA ALA A 64 -14.67 -6.65 -34.24
C ALA A 64 -13.32 -7.40 -34.15
N ALA A 65 -12.60 -7.58 -35.25
CA ALA A 65 -11.27 -8.19 -35.22
C ALA A 65 -10.27 -7.31 -34.43
N GLU A 66 -10.23 -6.00 -34.72
CA GLU A 66 -9.38 -5.04 -33.98
C GLU A 66 -9.65 -5.06 -32.47
N LEU A 67 -10.93 -5.04 -32.08
CA LEU A 67 -11.33 -5.07 -30.67
C LEU A 67 -10.97 -6.38 -29.98
N ARG A 68 -11.06 -7.51 -30.70
CA ARG A 68 -10.62 -8.81 -30.19
C ARG A 68 -9.12 -8.85 -29.95
N GLU A 69 -8.33 -8.31 -30.88
CA GLU A 69 -6.88 -8.20 -30.70
C GLU A 69 -6.53 -7.29 -29.51
N ALA A 70 -7.20 -6.14 -29.38
CA ALA A 70 -7.04 -5.25 -28.25
C ALA A 70 -7.37 -5.93 -26.91
N ALA A 71 -8.52 -6.60 -26.82
CA ALA A 71 -8.93 -7.35 -25.63
C ALA A 71 -7.91 -8.44 -25.26
N THR A 72 -7.37 -9.14 -26.26
CA THR A 72 -6.34 -10.17 -26.06
C THR A 72 -5.05 -9.55 -25.51
N ARG A 73 -4.62 -8.42 -26.07
CA ARG A 73 -3.43 -7.68 -25.62
C ARG A 73 -3.59 -7.19 -24.18
N PHE A 74 -4.70 -6.53 -23.87
CA PHE A 74 -4.97 -6.06 -22.51
C PHE A 74 -5.10 -7.23 -21.52
N GLY A 75 -5.68 -8.35 -21.93
CA GLY A 75 -5.70 -9.57 -21.11
C GLY A 75 -4.31 -10.13 -20.82
N ALA A 76 -3.39 -10.11 -21.80
CA ALA A 76 -2.00 -10.52 -21.57
C ALA A 76 -1.27 -9.57 -20.62
N GLU A 77 -1.43 -8.26 -20.81
CA GLU A 77 -0.86 -7.23 -19.93
C GLU A 77 -1.40 -7.34 -18.49
N GLU A 78 -2.71 -7.52 -18.34
CA GLU A 78 -3.38 -7.76 -17.07
C GLU A 78 -2.75 -8.95 -16.33
N GLN A 79 -2.50 -10.07 -17.03
CA GLN A 79 -1.86 -11.25 -16.42
C GLN A 79 -0.44 -10.97 -15.93
N VAL A 80 0.34 -10.21 -16.71
CA VAL A 80 1.69 -9.79 -16.31
C VAL A 80 1.62 -8.88 -15.08
N LEU A 81 0.74 -7.89 -15.08
CA LEU A 81 0.56 -6.95 -13.97
C LEU A 81 0.04 -7.65 -12.71
N ARG A 82 -0.89 -8.62 -12.82
CA ARG A 82 -1.35 -9.45 -11.69
C ARG A 82 -0.20 -10.19 -11.02
N ARG A 83 0.68 -10.82 -11.81
CA ARG A 83 1.86 -11.52 -11.28
C ARG A 83 2.82 -10.56 -10.59
N LYS A 84 3.15 -9.44 -11.22
CA LYS A 84 4.05 -8.42 -10.65
C LYS A 84 3.49 -7.83 -9.36
N THR A 85 2.22 -7.41 -9.36
CA THR A 85 1.54 -6.84 -8.19
C THR A 85 1.43 -7.84 -7.03
N ALA A 86 1.22 -9.13 -7.30
CA ALA A 86 1.22 -10.15 -6.25
C ALA A 86 2.59 -10.27 -5.54
N VAL A 87 3.69 -10.22 -6.30
CA VAL A 87 5.05 -10.22 -5.75
C VAL A 87 5.32 -8.93 -4.97
N LEU A 88 5.00 -7.78 -5.57
CA LEU A 88 5.18 -6.46 -4.97
C LEU A 88 4.42 -6.32 -3.64
N ARG A 89 3.16 -6.81 -3.56
CA ARG A 89 2.39 -6.81 -2.31
C ARG A 89 3.06 -7.63 -1.20
N LYS A 90 3.59 -8.80 -1.54
CA LYS A 90 4.31 -9.64 -0.56
C LYS A 90 5.56 -8.93 -0.06
N LYS A 91 6.36 -8.34 -0.95
CA LYS A 91 7.56 -7.57 -0.57
C LYS A 91 7.22 -6.34 0.27
N LEU A 92 6.14 -5.62 -0.08
CA LEU A 92 5.71 -4.45 0.67
C LEU A 92 5.29 -4.79 2.11
N LEU A 93 4.65 -5.95 2.33
CA LEU A 93 4.33 -6.43 3.68
C LEU A 93 5.61 -6.65 4.50
N VAL A 94 6.63 -7.29 3.91
CA VAL A 94 7.92 -7.50 4.59
C VAL A 94 8.60 -6.16 4.91
N LEU A 95 8.57 -5.19 3.99
CA LEU A 95 9.12 -3.86 4.24
C LEU A 95 8.36 -3.11 5.33
N ARG A 96 7.04 -3.22 5.36
CA ARG A 96 6.20 -2.62 6.43
C ARG A 96 6.60 -3.17 7.79
N ASP A 97 6.74 -4.48 7.90
CA ASP A 97 7.07 -5.13 9.17
C ASP A 97 8.48 -4.70 9.62
N LYS A 98 9.47 -4.66 8.71
CA LYS A 98 10.81 -4.11 8.99
C LYS A 98 10.76 -2.65 9.44
N ALA A 99 9.97 -1.81 8.78
CA ALA A 99 9.82 -0.40 9.14
C ALA A 99 9.12 -0.22 10.51
N SER A 100 8.26 -1.15 10.90
CA SER A 100 7.55 -1.12 12.19
C SER A 100 8.45 -1.52 13.37
N PHE A 101 9.51 -2.31 13.11
CA PHE A 101 10.56 -2.62 14.09
C PHE A 101 11.71 -1.62 14.08
N ALA A 102 11.77 -0.73 13.08
CA ALA A 102 12.68 0.40 13.07
C ALA A 102 12.10 1.51 13.96
N VAL A 103 12.11 1.29 15.27
CA VAL A 103 11.88 2.36 16.24
C VAL A 103 13.16 3.17 16.31
N ASP A 104 13.06 4.50 16.22
CA ASP A 104 14.19 5.36 16.53
C ASP A 104 14.58 5.11 17.99
N ALA A 105 15.80 4.60 18.19
CA ALA A 105 16.27 4.20 19.50
C ALA A 105 16.28 5.40 20.46
N ASP A 106 16.45 6.62 19.94
CA ASP A 106 16.45 7.84 20.72
C ASP A 106 15.02 8.23 21.15
N ASP A 107 14.03 8.16 20.26
CA ASP A 107 12.62 8.38 20.63
C ASP A 107 12.12 7.33 21.62
N LEU A 108 12.53 6.06 21.45
CA LEU A 108 12.19 5.00 22.40
C LEU A 108 12.85 5.24 23.75
N LEU A 109 14.12 5.65 23.76
CA LEU A 109 14.85 5.96 24.98
C LEU A 109 14.20 7.14 25.71
N ASP A 110 13.74 8.16 25.00
CA ASP A 110 13.08 9.33 25.58
C ASP A 110 11.67 8.99 26.09
N GLN A 111 10.91 8.15 25.39
CA GLN A 111 9.64 7.61 25.91
C GLN A 111 9.85 6.79 27.18
N LEU A 112 10.88 5.94 27.22
CA LEU A 112 11.22 5.15 28.39
C LEU A 112 11.67 6.03 29.57
N ARG A 113 12.42 7.11 29.31
CA ARG A 113 12.82 8.09 30.34
C ARG A 113 11.62 8.84 30.91
N LEU A 114 10.69 9.26 30.07
CA LEU A 114 9.46 9.93 30.50
C LEU A 114 8.61 9.00 31.37
N GLN A 115 8.56 7.71 31.03
CA GLN A 115 7.74 6.71 31.73
C GLN A 115 8.39 6.18 33.01
N ALA A 116 9.73 6.12 33.09
CA ALA A 116 10.48 5.73 34.28
C ALA A 116 10.64 6.86 35.31
N GLY A 117 10.37 8.11 34.91
CA GLY A 117 10.65 9.31 35.72
C GLY A 117 12.15 9.64 35.74
N GLU A 118 12.49 10.90 36.02
CA GLU A 118 13.90 11.32 36.09
C GLU A 118 14.63 10.59 37.24
N PRO A 119 15.74 9.87 36.96
CA PRO A 119 16.55 9.29 38.01
C PRO A 119 17.25 10.41 38.78
N GLY A 120 16.75 10.73 39.98
CA GLY A 120 17.42 11.63 40.91
C GLY A 120 16.51 12.45 41.83
N THR A 121 15.24 12.67 41.46
CA THR A 121 14.30 13.46 42.26
C THR A 121 13.84 12.71 43.52
N LEU A 122 13.52 11.43 43.38
CA LEU A 122 13.06 10.56 44.48
C LEU A 122 14.09 10.43 45.62
N ASP A 123 15.37 10.30 45.30
CA ASP A 123 16.44 10.18 46.31
C ASP A 123 16.69 11.50 47.07
N GLN A 124 16.48 12.64 46.41
CA GLN A 124 16.59 13.95 47.04
C GLN A 124 15.37 14.24 47.93
N GLU A 125 14.16 13.92 47.45
CA GLU A 125 12.92 14.08 48.21
C GLU A 125 12.89 13.20 49.46
N MET A 126 13.38 11.97 49.37
CA MET A 126 13.54 11.06 50.51
C MET A 126 14.49 11.62 51.57
N LYS A 127 15.65 12.12 51.16
CA LYS A 127 16.63 12.74 52.09
C LYS A 127 16.08 14.00 52.75
N GLU A 128 15.32 14.82 52.03
CA GLU A 128 14.66 15.99 52.60
C GLU A 128 13.58 15.63 53.63
N LEU A 129 12.78 14.59 53.34
CA LEU A 129 11.77 14.07 54.26
C LEU A 129 12.42 13.52 55.54
N GLU A 130 13.51 12.75 55.42
CA GLU A 130 14.27 12.23 56.56
C GLU A 130 14.89 13.35 57.40
N ALA A 131 15.47 14.37 56.75
CA ALA A 131 16.04 15.53 57.43
C ALA A 131 14.98 16.33 58.20
N ARG A 132 13.78 16.50 57.63
CA ARG A 132 12.64 17.16 58.30
C ARG A 132 12.16 16.35 59.50
N ALA A 133 12.05 15.03 59.36
CA ALA A 133 11.66 14.14 60.46
C ALA A 133 12.67 14.17 61.61
N ALA A 134 13.97 14.19 61.32
CA ALA A 134 15.03 14.31 62.31
C ALA A 134 15.01 15.66 63.04
N LEU A 135 14.74 16.75 62.32
CA LEU A 135 14.58 18.10 62.89
C LEU A 135 13.38 18.18 63.84
N GLU A 136 12.23 17.62 63.47
CA GLU A 136 11.04 17.59 64.32
C GLU A 136 11.27 16.72 65.57
N ALA A 137 11.97 15.59 65.45
CA ALA A 137 12.35 14.77 66.60
C ALA A 137 13.28 15.52 67.56
N LEU A 138 14.23 16.31 67.04
CA LEU A 138 15.13 17.14 67.86
C LEU A 138 14.40 18.29 68.55
N LYS A 139 13.44 18.95 67.87
CA LYS A 139 12.61 19.99 68.48
C LYS A 139 11.76 19.44 69.62
N ARG A 140 11.16 18.25 69.45
CA ARG A 140 10.39 17.56 70.50
C ARG A 140 11.24 17.13 71.69
N LYS A 141 12.55 16.91 71.51
CA LYS A 141 13.49 16.56 72.58
C LYS A 141 14.06 17.76 73.34
N LYS A 142 13.88 18.98 72.81
CA LYS A 142 14.34 20.25 73.38
C LYS A 142 13.20 21.11 73.94
N ALA A 143 11.97 20.62 73.91
CA ALA A 143 10.82 21.12 74.65
C ALA A 143 10.60 20.25 75.89
#